data_AF-A0A9X7CC80-F1
#
_entry.id   AF-A0A9X7CC80-F1
#
_cell.length_a   1.000
_cell.length_b   1.000
_cell.length_c   1.000
_cell.angle_alpha   90.00
_cell.angle_beta   90.00
_cell.angle_gamma   90.00
#
_symmetry.space_group_name_H-M   'P 1'
#
loop_
_entity.id
_entity.type
_entity.pdbx_description
1 polymer ?
#
loop_
_entity_poly.entity_id
_entity_poly.type
_entity_poly.pdbx_seq_one_letter_code
_entity_poly.pdbx_strand_id
1 'polypeptide(L)' 'MIHQYEIDFSVMYGGKVTDLQSVIIPAHSLEEAKGKLKLEGKRRFGTCNVKIDTVSLYISENVRYGILI' A
#
# COMPACT_ATOMS: atom_id res chain seq x y z
N MET A 1 15.00 -7.54 9.09
CA MET A 1 15.42 -6.38 8.28
C MET A 1 14.20 -5.52 8.00
N ILE A 2 14.32 -4.20 7.90
CA ILE A 2 13.23 -3.32 7.48
C ILE A 2 13.37 -3.11 5.97
N HIS A 3 12.29 -3.32 5.25
CA HIS A 3 12.17 -3.18 3.81
C HIS A 3 11.27 -2.00 3.47
N GLN A 4 11.41 -1.43 2.28
CA GLN A 4 10.53 -0.39 1.77
C GLN A 4 9.61 -0.99 0.70
N TYR A 5 8.30 -0.96 0.96
CA TYR A 5 7.28 -1.42 0.02
C TYR A 5 6.61 -0.21 -0.63
N GLU A 6 6.73 -0.07 -1.94
CA GLU A 6 5.89 0.84 -2.73
C GLU A 6 4.61 0.11 -3.10
N ILE A 7 3.49 0.72 -2.78
CA ILE A 7 2.16 0.14 -2.99
C ILE A 7 1.35 1.14 -3.78
N ASP A 8 0.91 0.73 -4.96
CA ASP A 8 -0.11 1.46 -5.71
C ASP A 8 -1.49 0.95 -5.29
N PHE A 9 -2.37 1.88 -4.92
CA PHE A 9 -3.68 1.54 -4.37
C PHE A 9 -4.72 2.61 -4.67
N SER A 10 -5.98 2.19 -4.58
CA SER A 10 -7.15 3.07 -4.58
C SER A 10 -7.98 2.78 -3.33
N VAL A 11 -8.73 3.78 -2.87
CA VAL A 11 -9.60 3.65 -1.70
C VAL A 11 -11.05 3.80 -2.13
N MET A 12 -11.88 2.84 -1.71
CA MET A 12 -13.32 2.88 -1.89
C MET A 12 -13.98 3.30 -0.58
N TYR A 13 -14.73 4.40 -0.59
CA TYR A 13 -15.45 4.91 0.58
C TYR A 13 -16.68 5.71 0.15
N GLY A 14 -17.77 5.62 0.90
CA GLY A 14 -19.00 6.40 0.61
C GLY A 14 -19.56 6.21 -0.81
N GLY A 15 -19.38 5.02 -1.42
CA GLY A 15 -19.82 4.73 -2.79
C GLY A 15 -18.93 5.33 -3.89
N LYS A 16 -17.79 5.94 -3.55
CA LYS A 16 -16.82 6.51 -4.49
C LYS A 16 -15.51 5.73 -4.45
N VAL A 17 -14.74 5.81 -5.54
CA VAL A 17 -13.38 5.27 -5.66
C VAL A 17 -12.44 6.44 -5.88
N THR A 18 -11.34 6.50 -5.13
CA THR A 18 -10.29 7.49 -5.39
C THR A 18 -9.52 7.14 -6.65
N ASP A 19 -8.86 8.14 -7.24
CA ASP A 19 -7.80 7.88 -8.20
C ASP A 19 -6.70 7.00 -7.60
N LEU A 20 -5.89 6.41 -8.49
CA LEU A 20 -4.72 5.62 -8.13
C LEU A 20 -3.72 6.49 -7.37
N GLN A 21 -3.28 5.99 -6.22
CA GLN A 21 -2.29 6.61 -5.36
C GLN A 21 -1.11 5.66 -5.17
N SER A 22 0.05 6.21 -4.83
CA SER A 22 1.23 5.43 -4.48
C SER A 22 1.76 5.84 -3.12
N VAL A 23 2.28 4.88 -2.36
CA VAL A 23 2.88 5.13 -1.05
C VAL A 23 4.05 4.18 -0.79
N ILE A 24 5.10 4.69 -0.15
CA ILE A 24 6.22 3.88 0.33
C ILE A 24 6.02 3.61 1.83
N ILE A 25 5.96 2.34 2.22
CA ILE A 25 5.75 1.89 3.59
C ILE A 25 6.95 1.05 4.05
N PRO A 26 7.71 1.53 5.05
CA PRO A 26 8.71 0.73 5.73
C PRO A 26 8.05 -0.37 6.58
N ALA A 27 8.42 -1.62 6.37
CA ALA A 27 7.89 -2.77 7.10
C ALA A 27 8.85 -3.96 7.09
N HIS A 28 8.66 -4.91 8.02
CA HIS A 28 9.40 -6.16 8.04
C HIS A 28 8.85 -7.19 7.05
N SER A 29 7.56 -7.08 6.68
CA SER A 29 6.92 -7.94 5.67
C SER A 29 5.87 -7.17 4.85
N LEU A 30 5.44 -7.77 3.75
CA LEU A 30 4.36 -7.22 2.92
C LEU A 30 3.04 -7.18 3.70
N GLU A 31 2.74 -8.20 4.50
CA GLU A 31 1.54 -8.26 5.33
C GLU A 31 1.47 -7.11 6.33
N GLU A 32 2.61 -6.78 6.97
CA GLU A 32 2.72 -5.64 7.86
C GLU A 32 2.50 -4.32 7.11
N ALA A 33 3.11 -4.16 5.92
CA ALA A 33 2.90 -2.97 5.08
C ALA A 33 1.42 -2.80 4.66
N LYS A 34 0.76 -3.89 4.24
CA LYS A 34 -0.67 -3.92 3.90
C LYS A 34 -1.53 -3.60 5.13
N GLY A 35 -1.15 -4.07 6.31
CA GLY A 35 -1.81 -3.75 7.58
C GLY A 35 -1.73 -2.26 7.90
N LYS A 36 -0.54 -1.66 7.81
CA LYS A 36 -0.33 -0.22 7.99
C LYS A 36 -1.16 0.60 6.99
N LEU A 37 -1.18 0.22 5.72
CA LEU A 37 -1.99 0.88 4.69
C LEU A 37 -3.48 0.85 5.02
N LYS A 38 -4.01 -0.31 5.43
CA LYS A 38 -5.42 -0.46 5.84
C LYS A 38 -5.76 0.39 7.06
N LEU A 39 -4.88 0.45 8.06
CA LEU A 39 -5.07 1.31 9.24
C LEU A 39 -5.10 2.79 8.85
N GLU A 40 -4.21 3.22 7.96
CA GLU A 40 -4.19 4.60 7.48
C GLU A 40 -5.42 4.94 6.64
N GLY A 41 -5.86 4.03 5.77
CA GLY A 41 -7.13 4.14 5.06
C GLY A 41 -8.31 4.34 6.02
N LYS A 42 -8.42 3.49 7.04
CA LYS A 42 -9.45 3.61 8.08
C LYS A 42 -9.35 4.92 8.86
N ARG A 43 -8.14 5.37 9.18
CA ARG A 43 -7.91 6.64 9.91
C ARG A 43 -8.38 7.85 9.10
N ARG A 44 -8.20 7.85 7.78
CA ARG A 44 -8.58 8.97 6.89
C ARG A 44 -10.04 8.92 6.43
N PHE A 45 -10.54 7.73 6.10
CA PHE A 45 -11.81 7.55 5.40
C PHE A 45 -12.88 6.82 6.23
N GLY A 46 -12.56 6.37 7.45
CA GLY A 46 -13.47 5.61 8.30
C GLY A 46 -13.76 4.23 7.71
N THR A 47 -15.04 3.93 7.44
CA THR A 47 -15.44 2.69 6.77
C THR A 47 -15.05 2.75 5.29
N CYS A 48 -13.94 2.12 4.95
CA CYS A 48 -13.41 2.07 3.59
C CYS A 48 -12.88 0.67 3.23
N ASN A 49 -12.67 0.44 1.94
CA ASN A 49 -11.93 -0.69 1.43
C ASN A 49 -10.71 -0.19 0.63
N VAL A 50 -9.53 -0.72 0.92
CA VAL A 50 -8.30 -0.43 0.18
C VAL A 50 -8.13 -1.51 -0.89
N LYS A 51 -8.19 -1.11 -2.15
CA LYS A 51 -7.83 -1.95 -3.29
C LYS A 51 -6.36 -1.72 -3.60
N ILE A 52 -5.57 -2.78 -3.59
CA ILE A 52 -4.15 -2.72 -3.95
C ILE A 52 -4.04 -3.19 -5.39
N ASP A 53 -3.37 -2.39 -6.22
CA ASP A 53 -3.19 -2.64 -7.65
C ASP A 53 -1.79 -3.22 -7.92
N THR A 54 -0.73 -2.63 -7.35
CA THR A 54 0.63 -3.15 -7.47
C THR A 54 1.37 -3.04 -6.14
N VAL A 55 2.41 -3.87 -5.99
CA VAL A 55 3.33 -3.83 -4.86
C VAL A 55 4.74 -4.05 -5.41
N SER A 56 5.67 -3.21 -5.00
CA SER A 56 7.09 -3.38 -5.31
C SER A 56 7.93 -3.29 -4.04
N LEU A 57 8.92 -4.16 -3.92
CA LEU A 57 9.93 -4.12 -2.87
C LEU A 57 11.16 -3.36 -3.36
N TYR A 58 11.51 -2.27 -2.68
CA TYR A 58 12.79 -1.58 -2.88
C TYR A 58 13.87 -2.25 -2.03
N ILE A 59 14.93 -2.70 -2.70
CA ILE A 59 16.15 -3.18 -2.04
C ILE A 59 17.23 -2.09 -2.03
N SER A 60 17.26 -1.25 -3.07
CA SER A 60 18.14 -0.09 -3.19
C SER A 60 17.51 0.95 -4.12
N GLU A 61 18.13 2.14 -4.26
CA GLU A 61 17.62 3.25 -5.08
C GLU A 61 17.27 2.82 -6.53
N ASN A 62 17.96 1.81 -7.07
CA ASN A 62 17.82 1.39 -8.47
C ASN A 62 17.24 -0.03 -8.64
N VAL A 63 16.92 -0.75 -7.56
CA VAL A 63 16.45 -2.14 -7.64
C VAL A 63 15.08 -2.27 -6.99
N ARG A 64 14.08 -2.57 -7.82
CA ARG A 64 12.71 -2.86 -7.41
C ARG A 64 12.29 -4.24 -7.91
N TYR A 65 11.68 -5.02 -7.02
CA TYR A 65 11.05 -6.29 -7.38
C TYR A 65 9.54 -6.13 -7.30
N GLY A 66 8.86 -6.30 -8.43
CA GLY A 66 7.40 -6.40 -8.46
C GLY A 66 6.95 -7.67 -7.73
N ILE A 67 6.01 -7.52 -6.82
CA ILE A 67 5.38 -8.63 -6.10
C ILE A 67 4.02 -8.90 -6.74
N LEU A 68 3.77 -10.14 -7.14
CA LEU A 68 2.46 -10.61 -7.59
C LEU A 68 1.54 -10.76 -6.38
N ILE A 69 0.30 -10.25 -6.48
CA ILE A 69 -0.63 -10.08 -5.36
C ILE A 69 -1.89 -10.91 -5.56
#